data_AF-A0A932Q5B3-F1
#
_entry.id   AF-A0A932Q5B3-F1
#
_cell.length_a   1.000
_cell.length_b   1.000
_cell.length_c   1.000
_cell.angle_alpha   90.00
_cell.angle_beta   90.00
_cell.angle_gamma   90.00
#
_symmetry.space_group_name_H-M   'P 1'
#
loop_
_entity.id
_entity.type
_entity.pdbx_description
1 polymer ?
#
loop_
_entity_poly.entity_id
_entity_poly.type
_entity_poly.pdbx_seq_one_letter_code
_entity_poly.pdbx_strand_id
1 'polypeptide(L)' 'IEMAKAGGVKKLILTHHDPVKSDTILGEIEKKLRSANPGLDVVFSREGMEIPL' A
#
# COMPACT_ATOMS: atom_id res chain seq x y z
N ILE A 1 -6.43 -6.62 -0.28
CA ILE A 1 -5.63 -7.10 0.88
C ILE A 1 -5.81 -8.59 1.11
N GLU A 2 -7.04 -9.10 1.15
CA GLU A 2 -7.29 -10.54 1.38
C GLU A 2 -6.56 -11.46 0.39
N MET A 3 -6.48 -11.08 -0.89
CA MET A 3 -5.67 -11.82 -1.87
C MET A 3 -4.17 -11.82 -1.56
N ALA A 4 -3.64 -10.71 -1.04
CA ALA A 4 -2.23 -10.61 -0.65
C ALA A 4 -1.94 -11.52 0.56
N LYS A 5 -2.85 -11.56 1.54
CA LYS A 5 -2.77 -12.48 2.67
C LYS A 5 -2.82 -13.94 2.22
N ALA A 6 -3.77 -14.29 1.35
CA ALA A 6 -3.90 -15.64 0.81
C ALA A 6 -2.64 -16.06 0.04
N GLY A 7 -1.99 -15.12 -0.66
CA GLY A 7 -0.72 -15.35 -1.35
C GLY A 7 0.52 -15.37 -0.44
N GLY A 8 0.38 -15.10 0.86
CA GLY A 8 1.50 -15.08 1.81
C GLY A 8 2.56 -14.01 1.52
N VAL A 9 2.20 -12.93 0.81
CA VAL A 9 3.17 -11.89 0.45
C VAL A 9 3.50 -10.99 1.65
N LYS A 10 4.75 -10.53 1.72
CA LYS A 10 5.22 -9.63 2.79
C LYS A 10 4.97 -8.15 2.47
N LYS A 11 4.91 -7.79 1.19
CA LYS A 11 4.71 -6.41 0.71
C LYS A 11 3.59 -6.37 -0.32
N LEU A 12 2.70 -5.38 -0.20
CA LEU A 12 1.60 -5.11 -1.11
C LEU A 12 1.68 -3.66 -1.60
N ILE A 13 1.85 -3.50 -2.92
CA ILE A 13 1.83 -2.18 -3.56
C ILE A 13 0.46 -1.96 -4.21
N LEU A 14 -0.19 -0.87 -3.85
CA LEU A 14 -1.48 -0.45 -4.38
C LEU A 14 -1.27 0.62 -5.45
N THR A 15 -1.59 0.27 -6.70
CA THR A 15 -1.51 1.16 -7.87
C THR A 15 -2.91 1.61 -8.29
N HIS A 16 -2.98 2.59 -9.20
CA HIS A 16 -4.26 3.09 -9.77
C HIS A 16 -5.24 3.58 -8.69
N HIS A 17 -4.72 4.31 -7.69
CA HIS A 17 -5.56 5.02 -6.75
C HIS A 17 -6.11 6.29 -7.40
N ASP A 18 -7.19 6.82 -6.82
CA ASP A 18 -7.84 8.06 -7.26
C ASP A 18 -6.83 9.23 -7.30
N PRO A 19 -6.58 9.84 -8.47
CA PRO A 19 -5.57 10.88 -8.64
C PRO A 19 -5.90 12.18 -7.88
N VAL A 20 -7.15 12.34 -7.43
CA VAL A 20 -7.57 13.49 -6.61
C VAL A 20 -7.13 13.33 -5.16
N LYS A 21 -6.77 12.11 -4.72
CA LYS A 21 -6.25 11.89 -3.37
C LYS A 21 -4.83 12.38 -3.28
N SER A 22 -4.59 13.35 -2.41
CA SER A 22 -3.25 13.83 -2.12
C SER A 22 -2.40 12.76 -1.41
N ASP A 23 -1.09 12.89 -1.52
CA ASP A 23 -0.11 12.05 -0.81
C ASP A 23 -0.36 11.98 0.68
N THR A 24 -0.83 13.07 1.30
CA THR A 24 -1.19 13.10 2.72
C THR A 24 -2.33 12.13 3.04
N ILE A 25 -3.39 12.15 2.22
CA ILE A 25 -4.55 11.25 2.38
C ILE A 25 -4.11 9.80 2.15
N LEU A 26 -3.30 9.55 1.12
CA LEU A 26 -2.77 8.22 0.85
C LEU A 26 -1.92 7.72 2.02
N GLY A 27 -1.06 8.56 2.60
CA GLY A 27 -0.26 8.21 3.76
C GLY A 27 -1.10 7.89 5.01
N GLU A 28 -2.22 8.57 5.23
CA GLU A 28 -3.15 8.21 6.31
C GLU A 28 -3.82 6.85 6.07
N ILE A 29 -4.19 6.56 4.82
CA ILE A 29 -4.76 5.26 4.44
C ILE A 29 -3.71 4.17 4.63
N GLU A 30 -2.45 4.38 4.20
CA GLU A 30 -1.34 3.42 4.43
C GLU A 30 -1.18 3.08 5.90
N LYS A 31 -1.14 4.11 6.77
CA LYS A 31 -1.00 3.91 8.21
C LYS A 31 -2.14 3.06 8.76
N LYS A 32 -3.39 3.35 8.38
CA LYS A 32 -4.57 2.57 8.80
C LYS A 32 -4.47 1.12 8.31
N LEU A 33 -4.08 0.90 7.06
CA LEU A 33 -3.96 -0.43 6.47
C LEU A 33 -2.84 -1.25 7.11
N ARG A 34 -1.69 -0.64 7.41
CA ARG A 34 -0.58 -1.31 8.12
C ARG A 34 -0.96 -1.68 9.54
N SER A 35 -1.60 -0.76 10.27
CA SER A 35 -2.05 -1.02 11.65
C SER A 35 -3.11 -2.14 11.70
N ALA A 36 -4.00 -2.21 10.72
CA ALA A 36 -5.02 -3.25 10.64
C ALA A 36 -4.48 -4.61 10.15
N ASN A 37 -3.27 -4.64 9.55
CA ASN A 37 -2.68 -5.85 8.97
C ASN A 37 -1.21 -6.01 9.40
N PRO A 38 -0.95 -6.22 10.71
CA PRO A 38 0.41 -6.40 11.20
C PRO A 38 1.09 -7.58 10.50
N GLY A 39 2.26 -7.33 9.91
CA GLY A 39 3.03 -8.30 9.12
C GLY A 39 2.90 -8.15 7.61
N LEU A 40 2.00 -7.29 7.12
CA LEU A 40 1.89 -6.93 5.70
C LEU A 40 2.31 -5.47 5.49
N ASP A 41 3.39 -5.25 4.74
CA ASP A 41 3.85 -3.92 4.36
C ASP A 41 3.01 -3.38 3.19
N VAL A 42 2.04 -2.53 3.49
CA VAL A 42 1.15 -1.92 2.48
C VAL A 42 1.66 -0.53 2.10
N VAL A 43 1.77 -0.28 0.80
CA VAL A 43 2.26 0.98 0.22
C VAL A 43 1.40 1.36 -0.99
N PHE A 44 1.06 2.64 -1.17
CA PHE A 44 0.56 3.15 -2.45
C PHE A 44 1.73 3.56 -3.32
N SER A 45 1.70 3.15 -4.59
CA SER A 45 2.67 3.62 -5.57
C SER A 45 2.56 5.14 -5.73
N ARG A 46 3.69 5.84 -5.78
CA ARG A 46 3.75 7.27 -6.11
C ARG A 46 4.40 7.46 -7.47
N GLU A 47 4.21 8.61 -8.08
CA GLU A 47 4.87 8.92 -9.35
C GLU A 47 6.40 8.86 -9.19
N GLY A 48 7.06 8.17 -10.11
CA GLY A 48 8.51 7.93 -10.05
C GLY A 48 8.98 6.96 -8.96
N MET A 49 8.07 6.25 -8.28
CA MET A 49 8.45 5.28 -7.25
C MET A 49 9.13 4.05 -7.85
N GLU A 50 10.38 3.83 -7.46
CA GLU A 50 11.13 2.62 -7.79
C GLU A 50 11.05 1.59 -6.65
N ILE A 51 10.97 0.31 -7.02
CA ILE A 51 10.92 -0.79 -6.06
C ILE A 51 12.12 -1.69 -6.31
N PRO A 52 13.13 -1.67 -5.42
CA PRO A 52 14.23 -2.61 -5.52
C PRO A 52 13.71 -4.04 -5.27
N LEU A 53 14.12 -4.96 -6.14
CA LEU A 53 13.80 -6.39 -6.06
C LEU A 53 14.75 -7.12 -5.12
#